data_AF-A0A522JCJ7-F1
#
_entry.id   AF-A0A522JCJ7-F1
#
_cell.length_a   1.000
_cell.length_b   1.000
_cell.length_c   1.000
_cell.angle_alpha   90.00
_cell.angle_beta   90.00
_cell.angle_gamma   90.00
#
_symmetry.space_group_name_H-M   'P 1'
#
loop_
_entity.id
_entity.type
_entity.pdbx_description
1 polymer ?
#
loop_
_entity_poly.entity_id
_entity_poly.type
_entity_poly.pdbx_seq_one_letter_code
_entity_poly.pdbx_strand_id
1 'polypeptide(L)'
;MSHRAPLNAARLAELYDEEPTPVVLELLWEIHRLRATILRAHQVLSSIGHQPVGMPQIVWQTFVQTIEAEPCLRDPLTPRQQRTLEQLRGAALRRASR
;
A
#
# COMPACT_ATOMS: atom_id res chain seq x y z
N MET A 1 14.54 20.83 1.21
CA MET A 1 13.74 20.03 2.16
C MET A 1 14.23 18.61 2.10
N SER A 2 14.64 18.01 3.22
CA SER A 2 15.06 16.61 3.26
C SER A 2 13.85 15.71 3.00
N HIS A 3 13.97 14.74 2.08
CA HIS A 3 12.95 13.71 1.90
C HIS A 3 12.78 12.95 3.21
N ARG A 4 11.61 13.06 3.83
CA ARG A 4 11.24 12.24 4.98
C ARG A 4 11.00 10.82 4.48
N ALA A 5 11.42 9.82 5.25
CA ALA A 5 11.15 8.43 4.92
C ALA A 5 9.63 8.21 4.73
N PRO A 6 9.20 7.37 3.78
CA PRO A 6 7.79 7.06 3.58
C PRO A 6 7.23 6.46 4.87
N LEU A 7 6.02 6.88 5.23
CA LEU A 7 5.32 6.33 6.38
C LEU A 7 4.93 4.87 6.09
N ASN A 8 4.88 4.02 7.11
CA ASN A 8 4.35 2.66 7.05
C ASN A 8 2.89 2.62 7.55
N ALA A 9 2.18 1.51 7.35
CA ALA A 9 0.76 1.39 7.71
C ALA A 9 0.52 1.59 9.23
N ALA A 10 1.46 1.13 10.07
CA ALA A 10 1.39 1.32 11.52
C ALA A 10 1.42 2.81 11.90
N ARG A 11 2.37 3.57 11.35
CA ARG A 11 2.49 5.00 11.66
C ARG A 11 1.31 5.81 11.13
N LEU A 12 0.74 5.43 9.98
CA LEU A 12 -0.50 6.04 9.50
C LEU A 12 -1.68 5.78 10.44
N ALA A 13 -1.77 4.59 11.03
CA ALA A 13 -2.80 4.27 12.01
C ALA A 13 -2.60 5.05 13.32
N GLU A 14 -1.36 5.18 13.78
CA GLU A 14 -1.01 6.02 14.94
C GLU A 14 -1.37 7.49 14.72
N LEU A 15 -1.08 8.05 13.53
CA LEU A 15 -1.45 9.43 13.20
C LEU A 15 -2.96 9.68 13.30
N TYR A 16 -3.78 8.72 12.87
CA TYR A 16 -5.23 8.82 13.06
C TYR A 16 -5.64 8.73 14.52
N ASP A 17 -4.92 7.94 15.32
CA ASP A 17 -5.23 7.74 16.74
C ASP A 17 -4.84 8.96 17.57
N GLU A 18 -3.76 9.63 17.19
CA GLU A 18 -3.34 10.92 17.72
C GLU A 18 -4.32 12.04 17.34
N GLU A 19 -4.84 12.04 16.10
CA GLU A 19 -5.71 13.10 15.59
C GLU A 19 -6.87 12.54 14.72
N PRO A 20 -7.98 12.08 15.34
CA PRO A 20 -9.08 11.42 14.63
C PRO A 20 -10.05 12.41 13.98
N THR A 21 -9.53 13.38 13.22
CA THR A 21 -10.34 14.38 12.53
C THR A 21 -10.78 13.90 11.14
N PRO A 22 -11.90 14.42 10.61
CA PRO A 22 -12.32 14.10 9.24
C PRO A 22 -11.26 14.44 8.18
N VAL A 23 -10.53 15.54 8.37
CA VAL A 23 -9.46 15.96 7.46
C VAL A 23 -8.31 14.96 7.44
N VAL A 24 -7.85 14.50 8.62
CA VAL A 24 -6.80 13.47 8.69
C VAL A 24 -7.29 12.19 8.03
N LEU A 25 -8.55 11.81 8.23
CA LEU A 25 -9.13 10.64 7.56
C LEU A 25 -9.11 10.78 6.03
N GLU A 26 -9.53 11.91 5.47
CA GLU A 26 -9.48 12.18 4.02
C GLU A 26 -8.06 12.08 3.46
N LEU A 27 -7.07 12.62 4.17
CA LEU A 27 -5.66 12.50 3.77
C LEU A 27 -5.17 11.04 3.80
N LEU A 28 -5.54 10.29 4.84
CA LEU A 28 -5.21 8.87 4.94
C LEU A 28 -5.85 8.04 3.83
N TRP A 29 -7.04 8.43 3.37
CA TRP A 29 -7.68 7.84 2.19
C TRP A 29 -6.88 8.10 0.91
N GLU A 30 -6.41 9.32 0.68
CA GLU A 30 -5.56 9.60 -0.48
C GLU A 30 -4.24 8.83 -0.42
N ILE A 31 -3.62 8.73 0.77
CA ILE A 31 -2.41 7.91 0.96
C ILE A 31 -2.70 6.43 0.64
N HIS A 32 -3.84 5.91 1.10
CA HIS A 32 -4.26 4.54 0.78
C HIS A 32 -4.47 4.34 -0.73
N ARG A 33 -5.11 5.29 -1.42
CA ARG A 33 -5.30 5.27 -2.87
C ARG A 33 -3.98 5.23 -3.62
N LEU A 34 -3.01 6.06 -3.23
CA LEU A 34 -1.67 6.08 -3.82
C LEU A 34 -0.91 4.76 -3.60
N ARG A 35 -0.98 4.21 -2.38
CA ARG A 35 -0.40 2.88 -2.08
C ARG A 35 -1.02 1.77 -2.92
N ALA A 36 -2.34 1.81 -3.14
CA ALA A 36 -2.99 0.84 -4.03
C ALA A 36 -2.46 0.91 -5.47
N THR A 37 -2.10 2.11 -5.96
CA THR A 37 -1.46 2.29 -7.26
C THR A 37 -0.04 1.70 -7.28
N ILE A 38 0.74 1.91 -6.22
CA ILE A 38 2.10 1.34 -6.07
C ILE A 38 2.05 -0.19 -6.05
N LEU A 39 1.12 -0.78 -5.28
CA LEU A 39 0.91 -2.24 -5.24
C LEU A 39 0.63 -2.81 -6.64
N ARG A 40 -0.21 -2.14 -7.43
CA ARG A 40 -0.49 -2.53 -8.83
C ARG A 40 0.73 -2.37 -9.73
N ALA A 41 1.49 -1.28 -9.57
CA ALA A 41 2.72 -1.09 -10.32
C ALA A 41 3.75 -2.20 -10.02
N HIS A 42 3.88 -2.60 -8.77
CA HIS A 42 4.73 -3.72 -8.36
C HIS A 42 4.26 -5.06 -8.96
N GLN A 43 2.94 -5.30 -9.04
CA GLN A 43 2.40 -6.48 -9.72
C GLN A 43 2.75 -6.49 -11.21
N VAL A 44 2.62 -5.34 -11.89
CA VAL A 44 3.02 -5.20 -13.30
C VAL A 44 4.52 -5.44 -13.47
N LEU A 45 5.35 -4.86 -12.61
CA LEU A 45 6.81 -5.09 -12.62
C LEU A 45 7.14 -6.57 -12.49
N SER A 46 6.51 -7.26 -11.53
CA SER A 46 6.69 -8.69 -11.30
C SER A 46 6.29 -9.53 -12.51
N SER A 47 5.32 -9.07 -13.31
CA SER A 47 4.87 -9.75 -14.53
C SER A 47 5.79 -9.54 -15.74
N ILE A 48 6.47 -8.39 -15.83
CA ILE A 48 7.40 -8.10 -16.93
C ILE A 48 8.72 -8.83 -16.69
N GLY A 49 9.22 -8.84 -15.46
CA GLY A 49 10.41 -9.61 -15.04
C GLY A 49 11.77 -9.13 -15.57
N HIS A 50 11.81 -8.30 -16.62
CA HIS A 50 13.04 -7.75 -17.20
C HIS A 50 12.86 -6.32 -17.72
N GLN A 51 13.97 -5.64 -18.02
CA GLN A 51 13.93 -4.33 -18.66
C GLN A 51 13.25 -4.41 -20.04
N PRO A 52 12.24 -3.56 -20.34
CA PRO A 52 11.62 -3.51 -21.65
C PRO A 52 12.57 -3.02 -22.75
N VAL A 53 12.38 -3.52 -23.98
CA VAL A 53 13.13 -3.06 -25.17
C VAL A 53 12.86 -1.56 -25.39
N GLY A 54 13.93 -0.79 -25.61
CA GLY A 54 13.85 0.67 -25.84
C GLY A 54 13.72 1.52 -24.58
N MET A 55 13.64 0.92 -23.39
CA MET A 55 13.66 1.68 -22.14
C MET A 55 15.10 1.96 -21.70
N PRO A 56 15.47 3.21 -21.35
CA PRO A 56 16.79 3.49 -20.79
C PRO A 56 17.02 2.75 -19.47
N GLN A 57 18.19 2.10 -19.32
CA GLN A 57 18.51 1.28 -18.16
C GLN A 57 18.40 2.03 -16.84
N ILE A 58 18.92 3.27 -16.80
CA ILE A 58 18.88 4.09 -15.58
C ILE A 58 17.44 4.43 -15.16
N VAL A 59 16.55 4.67 -16.12
CA VAL A 59 15.13 4.96 -15.84
C VAL A 59 14.44 3.72 -15.30
N TRP A 60 14.68 2.56 -15.92
CA TRP A 60 14.14 1.28 -15.45
C TRP A 60 14.62 0.93 -14.04
N GLN A 61 15.92 0.99 -13.79
CA GLN A 61 16.49 0.67 -12.48
C GLN A 61 15.98 1.61 -11.39
N THR A 62 15.92 2.91 -11.67
CA THR A 62 15.39 3.90 -10.71
C THR A 62 13.93 3.62 -10.39
N PHE A 63 13.11 3.29 -11.40
CA PHE A 63 11.71 2.95 -11.19
C PHE A 63 11.55 1.69 -10.33
N VAL A 64 12.26 0.60 -10.66
CA VAL A 64 12.22 -0.65 -9.89
C VAL A 64 12.65 -0.41 -8.46
N GLN A 65 13.79 0.26 -8.24
CA GLN A 65 14.29 0.56 -6.89
C GLN A 65 13.33 1.44 -6.09
N THR A 66 12.70 2.43 -6.73
CA THR A 66 11.73 3.31 -6.07
C THR A 66 10.52 2.52 -5.60
N ILE A 67 9.95 1.67 -6.47
CA ILE A 67 8.79 0.87 -6.11
C ILE A 67 9.16 -0.16 -5.02
N GLU A 68 10.27 -0.87 -5.16
CA GLU A 68 10.70 -1.87 -4.17
C GLU A 68 10.97 -1.29 -2.78
N ALA A 69 11.38 -0.02 -2.71
CA ALA A 69 11.61 0.69 -1.44
C ALA A 69 10.31 1.06 -0.69
N GLU A 70 9.15 0.96 -1.33
CA GLU A 70 7.88 1.39 -0.71
C GLU A 70 7.44 0.47 0.44
N PRO A 71 7.17 1.02 1.64
CA PRO A 71 6.77 0.22 2.81
C PRO A 71 5.51 -0.60 2.57
N CYS A 72 4.58 -0.09 1.75
CA CYS A 72 3.29 -0.74 1.52
C CYS A 72 3.40 -2.12 0.86
N LEU A 73 4.55 -2.48 0.27
CA LEU A 73 4.81 -3.83 -0.24
C LEU A 73 5.04 -4.87 0.87
N ARG A 74 5.43 -4.42 2.07
CA ARG A 74 5.87 -5.26 3.18
C ARG A 74 5.13 -4.98 4.50
N ASP A 75 4.28 -3.96 4.50
CA ASP A 75 3.48 -3.57 5.67
C ASP A 75 2.61 -4.74 6.14
N PRO A 76 2.70 -5.14 7.43
CA PRO A 76 1.71 -6.04 8.00
C PRO A 76 0.35 -5.33 8.06
N LEU A 77 -0.72 -6.12 8.03
CA LEU A 77 -2.05 -5.59 8.30
C LEU A 77 -2.09 -4.98 9.70
N THR A 78 -2.61 -3.75 9.81
CA THR A 78 -2.84 -3.12 11.11
C THR A 78 -3.94 -3.88 11.88
N PRO A 79 -4.01 -3.77 13.21
CA PRO A 79 -5.09 -4.41 13.99
C PRO A 79 -6.50 -4.04 13.53
N ARG A 80 -6.70 -2.82 12.98
CA ARG A 80 -7.97 -2.43 12.36
C ARG A 80 -8.24 -3.22 11.08
N GLN A 81 -7.26 -3.27 10.18
CA GLN A 81 -7.38 -3.99 8.92
C GLN A 81 -7.57 -5.50 9.12
N GLN A 82 -6.87 -6.09 10.09
CA GLN A 82 -7.04 -7.50 10.47
C GLN A 82 -8.48 -7.79 10.89
N ARG A 83 -9.04 -7.00 11.80
CA ARG A 83 -10.43 -7.14 12.26
C ARG A 83 -11.43 -7.01 11.10
N THR A 84 -11.24 -6.03 10.21
CA THR A 84 -12.09 -5.89 9.01
C THR A 84 -12.00 -7.12 8.10
N LEU A 85 -10.79 -7.65 7.87
CA LEU A 85 -10.61 -8.84 7.04
C LEU A 85 -11.28 -10.08 7.65
N GLU A 86 -11.17 -10.28 8.96
CA GLU A 86 -11.82 -11.36 9.68
C GLU A 86 -13.35 -11.28 9.58
N GLN A 87 -13.91 -10.07 9.73
CA GLN A 87 -15.35 -9.84 9.57
C GLN A 87 -15.82 -10.18 8.15
N LEU A 88 -15.08 -9.74 7.12
CA LEU A 88 -15.38 -10.05 5.72
C LEU A 88 -15.31 -11.55 5.43
N ARG A 89 -14.28 -12.24 5.94
CA ARG A 89 -14.15 -13.70 5.83
C ARG A 89 -15.32 -14.42 6.48
N GLY A 90 -15.68 -14.04 7.71
CA GLY A 90 -16.83 -14.61 8.41
C GLY A 90 -18.15 -14.39 7.66
N ALA A 91 -18.34 -13.21 7.05
CA ALA A 91 -19.53 -12.92 6.24
C ALA A 91 -19.60 -13.77 4.97
N ALA A 92 -18.46 -13.99 4.29
CA ALA A 92 -18.39 -14.84 3.10
C ALA A 92 -18.75 -16.30 3.40
N LEU A 93 -18.21 -16.86 4.49
CA LEU A 93 -18.51 -18.25 4.92
C LEU A 93 -19.99 -18.47 5.24
N ARG A 94 -20.64 -17.48 5.88
CA ARG A 94 -22.08 -17.53 6.17
C ARG A 94 -22.95 -17.51 4.89
N ARG A 95 -22.48 -16.86 3.83
CA ARG A 95 -23.18 -16.83 2.53
C ARG A 95 -23.02 -18.15 1.77
N ALA A 96 -21.86 -18.81 1.89
CA ALA A 96 -21.61 -20.09 1.22
C ALA A 96 -22.32 -21.28 1.89
N SER A 97 -22.79 -21.12 3.13
CA SER A 97 -23.49 -22.15 3.91
C SER A 97 -25.03 -22.05 3.81
N ARG A 98 -25.55 -21.20 2.93
CA ARG A 98 -26.97 -21.06 2.60
C ARG A 98 -27.19 -21.48 1.15
#